data_AF-A0A940B0R9-F1
#
_entry.id   AF-A0A940B0R9-F1
#
_cell.length_a   1.000
_cell.length_b   1.000
_cell.length_c   1.000
_cell.angle_alpha   90.00
_cell.angle_beta   90.00
_cell.angle_gamma   90.00
#
_symmetry.space_group_name_H-M   'P 1'
#
loop_
_entity.id
_entity.type
_entity.pdbx_description
1 polymer ?
#
loop_
_entity_poly.entity_id
_entity_poly.type
_entity_poly.pdbx_seq_one_letter_code
_entity_poly.pdbx_strand_id
1 'polypeptide(L)'
;MKLFDVARASLAELANDYINWLLHHESIPWSVKSAEYAEISRIDLEPVTYKEDVQHLSAVHILAQKHKFDKWLCSNDSIVEANCMIILCTRLIMMLRKQISNRLAAFREEGGFTEALTAERLAHCTEQSIDADAPMCPKCGKPMIKRVAKKGKNSGKEFWSCSGYPDCNGTRDMP
;
A
#
# COMPACT_ATOMS: atom_id res chain seq x y z
N MET A 1 3.81 3.36 -1.60
CA MET A 1 3.19 4.70 -1.39
C MET A 1 3.40 5.62 -2.57
N LYS A 2 4.65 5.87 -3.02
CA LYS A 2 4.96 6.79 -4.13
C LYS A 2 4.05 6.62 -5.37
N LEU A 3 3.76 5.38 -5.79
CA LEU A 3 2.88 5.14 -6.94
C LEU A 3 1.44 5.66 -6.74
N PHE A 4 0.86 5.50 -5.56
CA PHE A 4 -0.49 6.02 -5.26
C PHE A 4 -0.49 7.54 -5.16
N ASP A 5 0.59 8.13 -4.65
CA ASP A 5 0.74 9.59 -4.61
C ASP A 5 0.85 10.18 -6.01
N VAL A 6 1.63 9.55 -6.90
CA VAL A 6 1.73 9.95 -8.31
C VAL A 6 0.38 9.81 -9.01
N ALA A 7 -0.29 8.66 -8.88
CA ALA A 7 -1.61 8.46 -9.48
C ALA A 7 -2.64 9.50 -9.00
N ARG A 8 -2.63 9.82 -7.70
CA ARG A 8 -3.49 10.86 -7.12
C ARG A 8 -3.18 12.24 -7.69
N ALA A 9 -1.91 12.58 -7.90
CA ALA A 9 -1.51 13.85 -8.49
C ALA A 9 -1.97 13.94 -9.96
N SER A 10 -1.74 12.90 -10.76
CA SER A 10 -2.17 12.85 -12.16
C SER A 10 -3.68 13.00 -12.33
N LEU A 11 -4.48 12.41 -11.43
CA LEU A 11 -5.94 12.60 -11.43
C LEU A 11 -6.36 14.02 -11.05
N ALA A 12 -5.60 14.69 -10.17
CA ALA A 12 -5.87 16.08 -9.82
C ALA A 12 -5.56 17.02 -10.98
N GLU A 13 -4.48 16.75 -11.72
CA GLU A 13 -4.15 17.45 -12.97
C GLU A 13 -5.25 17.24 -14.01
N LEU A 14 -5.65 15.99 -14.26
CA LEU A 14 -6.74 15.70 -15.21
C LEU A 14 -8.05 16.39 -14.84
N ALA A 15 -8.43 16.40 -13.55
CA ALA A 15 -9.61 17.12 -13.09
C ALA A 15 -9.48 18.64 -13.36
N ASN A 16 -8.29 19.21 -13.13
CA ASN A 16 -8.03 20.61 -13.40
C ASN A 16 -8.09 20.94 -14.90
N ASP A 17 -7.65 20.03 -15.77
CA ASP A 17 -7.76 20.19 -17.22
C ASP A 17 -9.22 20.27 -17.68
N TYR A 18 -10.09 19.41 -17.15
CA TYR A 18 -11.54 19.50 -17.42
C TYR A 18 -12.17 20.77 -16.85
N ILE A 19 -11.74 21.23 -15.66
CA ILE A 19 -12.21 22.50 -15.09
C ILE A 19 -11.80 23.66 -16.00
N ASN A 20 -10.55 23.70 -16.42
CA ASN A 20 -10.06 24.72 -17.34
C ASN A 20 -10.85 24.68 -18.65
N TRP A 21 -11.07 23.50 -19.21
CA TRP A 21 -11.87 23.32 -20.43
C TRP A 21 -13.29 23.87 -20.26
N LEU A 22 -13.98 23.58 -19.15
CA LEU A 22 -15.31 24.13 -18.86
C LEU A 22 -15.30 25.66 -18.82
N LEU A 23 -14.32 26.26 -18.15
CA LEU A 23 -14.20 27.71 -18.04
C LEU A 23 -13.98 28.39 -19.40
N HIS A 24 -13.24 27.75 -20.32
CA HIS A 24 -13.07 28.25 -21.69
C HIS A 24 -14.38 28.20 -22.50
N HIS A 25 -15.33 27.34 -22.11
CA HIS A 25 -16.65 27.21 -22.71
C HIS A 25 -17.74 27.92 -21.90
N GLU A 26 -17.36 28.94 -21.11
CA GLU A 26 -18.25 29.74 -20.25
C GLU A 26 -19.14 28.90 -19.32
N SER A 27 -18.65 27.71 -18.95
CA SER A 27 -19.33 26.75 -18.09
C SER A 27 -18.55 26.55 -16.79
N ILE A 28 -19.22 26.04 -15.76
CA ILE A 28 -18.61 25.80 -14.45
C ILE A 28 -18.84 24.36 -13.99
N PRO A 29 -17.96 23.83 -13.11
CA PRO A 29 -18.19 22.54 -12.50
C PRO A 29 -19.50 22.49 -11.73
N TRP A 30 -20.21 21.37 -11.81
CA TRP A 30 -21.41 21.13 -11.04
C TRP A 30 -21.12 21.21 -9.54
N SER A 31 -22.01 21.90 -8.82
CA SER A 31 -21.92 22.00 -7.37
C SER A 31 -22.04 20.62 -6.73
N VAL A 32 -21.31 20.40 -5.63
CA VAL A 32 -21.48 19.21 -4.78
C VAL A 32 -22.89 19.07 -4.20
N LYS A 33 -23.71 20.13 -4.28
CA LYS A 33 -25.12 20.17 -3.87
C LYS A 33 -26.10 19.92 -5.04
N SER A 34 -25.60 19.75 -6.27
CA SER A 34 -26.44 19.49 -7.44
C SER A 34 -27.02 18.07 -7.42
N ALA A 35 -28.14 17.87 -8.12
CA ALA A 35 -28.77 16.57 -8.22
C ALA A 35 -27.89 15.58 -9.00
N GLU A 36 -27.24 16.06 -10.05
CA GLU A 36 -26.33 15.32 -10.91
C GLU A 36 -25.12 14.82 -10.13
N TYR A 37 -24.50 15.69 -9.32
CA TYR A 37 -23.40 15.29 -8.44
C TYR A 37 -23.83 14.19 -7.46
N ALA A 38 -25.02 14.36 -6.86
CA ALA A 38 -25.54 13.41 -5.90
C ALA A 38 -25.88 12.05 -6.54
N GLU A 39 -26.38 12.05 -7.78
CA GLU A 39 -26.68 10.82 -8.53
C GLU A 39 -25.40 10.06 -8.85
N ILE A 40 -24.39 10.71 -9.45
CA ILE A 40 -23.12 10.07 -9.80
C ILE A 40 -22.39 9.57 -8.55
N SER A 41 -22.36 10.37 -7.49
CA SER A 41 -21.59 10.07 -6.28
C SER A 41 -22.13 8.88 -5.49
N ARG A 42 -23.43 8.57 -5.64
CA ARG A 42 -24.09 7.43 -4.99
C ARG A 42 -23.96 6.12 -5.75
N ILE A 43 -23.44 6.13 -6.98
CA ILE A 43 -23.24 4.90 -7.75
C ILE A 43 -22.15 4.06 -7.07
N ASP A 44 -22.55 2.90 -6.55
CA ASP A 44 -21.65 1.95 -5.93
C ASP A 44 -20.96 1.05 -6.98
N LEU A 45 -19.65 0.87 -6.76
CA LEU A 45 -18.84 -0.09 -7.51
C LEU A 45 -18.92 -1.44 -6.80
N GLU A 46 -19.21 -2.48 -7.56
CA GLU A 46 -19.30 -3.84 -7.02
C GLU A 46 -17.91 -4.38 -6.66
N PRO A 47 -17.81 -5.20 -5.60
CA PRO A 47 -16.57 -5.87 -5.26
C PRO A 47 -16.18 -6.89 -6.34
N VAL A 48 -14.88 -7.10 -6.51
CA VAL A 48 -14.32 -8.15 -7.38
C VAL A 48 -14.61 -9.53 -6.78
N THR A 49 -15.19 -10.43 -7.57
CA THR A 49 -15.58 -11.78 -7.13
C THR A 49 -14.82 -12.91 -7.85
N TYR A 50 -14.09 -12.61 -8.93
CA TYR A 50 -13.40 -13.61 -9.74
C TYR A 50 -12.04 -14.01 -9.17
N LYS A 51 -11.67 -15.29 -9.36
CA LYS A 51 -10.37 -15.85 -8.94
C LYS A 51 -9.57 -16.48 -10.10
N GLU A 52 -10.26 -16.99 -11.10
CA GLU A 52 -9.69 -17.59 -12.32
C GLU A 52 -9.92 -16.65 -13.51
N ASP A 53 -9.23 -16.89 -14.63
CA ASP A 53 -9.33 -16.07 -15.86
C ASP A 53 -9.35 -14.56 -15.58
N VAL A 54 -8.36 -14.12 -14.79
CA VAL A 54 -8.31 -12.78 -14.20
C VAL A 54 -8.38 -11.69 -15.27
N GLN A 55 -7.75 -11.88 -16.42
CA GLN A 55 -7.73 -10.88 -17.48
C GLN A 55 -9.11 -10.69 -18.12
N HIS A 56 -9.77 -11.78 -18.54
CA HIS A 56 -11.09 -11.71 -19.15
C HIS A 56 -12.13 -11.20 -18.16
N LEU A 57 -12.19 -11.81 -16.97
CA LEU A 57 -13.23 -11.47 -15.99
C LEU A 57 -13.04 -10.07 -15.40
N SER A 58 -11.80 -9.58 -15.26
CA SER A 58 -11.56 -8.19 -14.90
C SER A 58 -12.05 -7.21 -15.97
N ALA A 59 -11.81 -7.49 -17.25
CA ALA A 59 -12.30 -6.65 -18.34
C ALA A 59 -13.83 -6.60 -18.38
N VAL A 60 -14.49 -7.76 -18.26
CA VAL A 60 -15.96 -7.85 -18.20
C VAL A 60 -16.50 -7.04 -17.01
N HIS A 61 -15.90 -7.21 -15.82
CA HIS A 61 -16.29 -6.49 -14.63
C HIS A 61 -16.09 -4.97 -14.79
N ILE A 62 -14.93 -4.52 -15.28
CA ILE A 62 -14.62 -3.11 -15.51
C ILE A 62 -15.62 -2.48 -16.48
N LEU A 63 -15.96 -3.15 -17.58
CA LEU A 63 -16.96 -2.67 -18.52
C LEU A 63 -18.34 -2.55 -17.87
N ALA A 64 -18.78 -3.57 -17.13
CA ALA A 64 -20.05 -3.52 -16.40
C ALA A 64 -20.10 -2.36 -15.40
N GLN A 65 -19.03 -2.11 -14.65
CA GLN A 65 -18.96 -0.97 -13.73
C GLN A 65 -18.91 0.38 -14.47
N LYS A 66 -18.21 0.46 -15.63
CA LYS A 66 -18.17 1.67 -16.47
C LYS A 66 -19.55 2.00 -17.01
N HIS A 67 -20.31 1.00 -17.47
CA HIS A 67 -21.64 1.20 -18.06
C HIS A 67 -22.63 1.88 -17.10
N LYS A 68 -22.42 1.77 -15.78
CA LYS A 68 -23.21 2.51 -14.78
C LYS A 68 -23.14 4.04 -14.94
N PHE A 69 -22.12 4.56 -15.62
CA PHE A 69 -21.90 5.99 -15.84
C PHE A 69 -22.21 6.44 -17.28
N ASP A 70 -22.66 5.54 -18.16
CA ASP A 70 -22.88 5.86 -19.58
C ASP A 70 -23.89 6.99 -19.79
N LYS A 71 -24.86 7.15 -18.88
CA LYS A 71 -25.80 8.28 -18.87
C LYS A 71 -25.11 9.64 -19.04
N TRP A 72 -23.93 9.81 -18.45
CA TRP A 72 -23.17 11.05 -18.53
C TRP A 72 -21.95 10.95 -19.45
N LEU A 73 -21.22 9.82 -19.43
CA LEU A 73 -20.02 9.64 -20.23
C LEU A 73 -20.30 9.47 -21.73
N CYS A 74 -21.51 9.08 -22.10
CA CYS A 74 -21.94 8.96 -23.49
C CYS A 74 -23.05 9.96 -23.83
N SER A 75 -23.12 11.07 -23.08
CA SER A 75 -23.99 12.20 -23.39
C SER A 75 -23.53 12.88 -24.69
N ASN A 76 -24.47 13.42 -25.46
CA ASN A 76 -24.15 14.28 -26.62
C ASN A 76 -23.69 15.68 -26.19
N ASP A 77 -23.73 15.98 -24.88
CA ASP A 77 -23.28 17.25 -24.30
C ASP A 77 -21.90 17.08 -23.63
N SER A 78 -20.89 17.72 -24.21
CA SER A 78 -19.52 17.69 -23.69
C SER A 78 -19.38 18.37 -22.32
N ILE A 79 -20.26 19.30 -21.95
CA ILE A 79 -20.28 19.91 -20.61
C ILE A 79 -20.71 18.86 -19.58
N VAL A 80 -21.70 18.02 -19.91
CA VAL A 80 -22.14 16.90 -19.08
C VAL A 80 -21.01 15.88 -18.89
N GLU A 81 -20.34 15.52 -19.98
CA GLU A 81 -19.21 14.58 -19.96
C GLU A 81 -18.05 15.09 -19.09
N ALA A 82 -17.63 16.34 -19.31
CA ALA A 82 -16.54 16.97 -18.55
C ALA A 82 -16.86 17.05 -17.04
N ASN A 83 -18.10 17.41 -16.69
CA ASN A 83 -18.54 17.42 -15.30
C ASN A 83 -18.52 16.03 -14.66
N CYS A 84 -18.97 15.00 -15.39
CA CYS A 84 -18.88 13.62 -14.94
C CYS A 84 -17.42 13.21 -14.68
N MET A 85 -16.51 13.52 -15.60
CA MET A 85 -15.08 13.22 -15.46
C MET A 85 -14.45 13.89 -14.24
N ILE A 86 -14.79 15.15 -13.95
CA ILE A 86 -14.33 15.86 -12.73
C ILE A 86 -14.80 15.14 -11.46
N ILE A 87 -16.07 14.71 -11.43
CA ILE A 87 -16.65 13.99 -10.28
C ILE A 87 -15.95 12.64 -10.10
N LEU A 88 -15.77 11.87 -11.17
CA LEU A 88 -15.08 10.58 -11.13
C LEU A 88 -13.63 10.71 -10.68
N CYS A 89 -12.88 11.69 -11.19
CA CYS A 89 -11.52 11.98 -10.75
C CYS A 89 -11.49 12.32 -9.25
N THR A 90 -12.41 13.17 -8.79
CA THR A 90 -12.51 13.56 -7.38
C THR A 90 -12.80 12.36 -6.48
N ARG A 91 -13.75 11.50 -6.84
CA ARG A 91 -14.06 10.26 -6.11
C ARG A 91 -12.84 9.34 -6.03
N LEU A 92 -12.13 9.15 -7.14
CA LEU A 92 -10.95 8.30 -7.19
C LEU A 92 -9.80 8.87 -6.34
N ILE A 93 -9.60 10.20 -6.35
CA ILE A 93 -8.65 10.88 -5.46
C ILE A 93 -9.01 10.61 -3.99
N MET A 94 -10.28 10.67 -3.61
CA MET A 94 -10.72 10.36 -2.24
C MET A 94 -10.46 8.90 -1.85
N MET A 95 -10.74 7.95 -2.75
CA MET A 95 -10.44 6.53 -2.54
C MET A 95 -8.94 6.28 -2.37
N LEU A 96 -8.11 6.89 -3.23
CA LEU A 96 -6.64 6.79 -3.15
C LEU A 96 -6.10 7.39 -1.85
N ARG A 97 -6.62 8.55 -1.40
CA ARG A 97 -6.24 9.13 -0.10
C ARG A 97 -6.56 8.17 1.05
N LYS A 98 -7.75 7.55 1.05
CA LYS A 98 -8.14 6.56 2.06
C LYS A 98 -7.22 5.34 2.02
N GLN A 99 -6.88 4.84 0.82
CA GLN A 99 -5.97 3.72 0.66
C GLN A 99 -4.54 4.04 1.13
N ILE A 100 -4.02 5.24 0.84
CA ILE A 100 -2.71 5.70 1.34
C ILE A 100 -2.73 5.76 2.87
N SER A 101 -3.77 6.35 3.47
CA SER A 101 -3.93 6.44 4.92
C SER A 101 -3.98 5.06 5.59
N ASN A 102 -4.79 4.15 5.05
CA ASN A 102 -4.91 2.78 5.58
C ASN A 102 -3.59 2.01 5.47
N ARG A 103 -2.88 2.13 4.34
CA ARG A 103 -1.55 1.51 4.17
C ARG A 103 -0.51 2.10 5.12
N LEU A 104 -0.57 3.42 5.37
CA LEU A 104 0.28 4.08 6.36
C LEU A 104 -0.03 3.62 7.79
N ALA A 105 -1.30 3.39 8.12
CA ALA A 105 -1.69 2.85 9.41
C ALA A 105 -1.17 1.42 9.59
N ALA A 106 -1.42 0.53 8.62
CA ALA A 106 -0.89 -0.84 8.64
C ALA A 106 0.64 -0.87 8.73
N PHE A 107 1.34 0.00 8.00
CA PHE A 107 2.80 0.13 8.08
C PHE A 107 3.30 0.52 9.47
N ARG A 108 2.55 1.36 10.21
CA ARG A 108 2.92 1.71 11.60
C ARG A 108 2.76 0.56 12.58
N GLU A 109 1.83 -0.36 12.29
CA GLU A 109 1.55 -1.52 13.15
C GLU A 109 2.45 -2.72 12.82
N GLU A 110 2.60 -3.04 11.54
CA GLU A 110 3.34 -4.21 11.04
C GLU A 110 4.85 -3.95 10.87
N GLY A 111 5.25 -2.68 10.82
CA GLY A 111 6.63 -2.28 10.61
C GLY A 111 7.05 -2.21 9.14
N GLY A 112 8.30 -1.80 8.92
CA GLY A 112 8.84 -1.62 7.57
C GLY A 112 9.29 -2.91 6.90
N PHE A 113 9.38 -2.90 5.57
CA PHE A 113 9.92 -4.04 4.80
C PHE A 113 11.32 -4.48 5.28
N THR A 114 12.17 -3.52 5.65
CA THR A 114 13.50 -3.80 6.19
C THR A 114 13.45 -4.47 7.57
N GLU A 115 12.48 -4.10 8.40
CA GLU A 115 12.26 -4.69 9.72
C GLU A 115 11.72 -6.10 9.56
N ALA A 116 10.73 -6.30 8.69
CA ALA A 116 10.19 -7.62 8.35
C ALA A 116 11.27 -8.56 7.80
N LEU A 117 12.11 -8.11 6.86
CA LEU A 117 13.24 -8.90 6.38
C LEU A 117 14.26 -9.21 7.47
N THR A 118 14.46 -8.30 8.41
CA THR A 118 15.39 -8.51 9.52
C THR A 118 14.81 -9.54 10.49
N ALA A 119 13.52 -9.46 10.80
CA ALA A 119 12.81 -10.44 11.61
C ALA A 119 12.86 -11.83 10.98
N GLU A 120 12.58 -11.94 9.68
CA GLU A 120 12.64 -13.19 8.93
C GLU A 120 14.06 -13.79 8.93
N ARG A 121 15.09 -12.96 8.69
CA ARG A 121 16.49 -13.39 8.78
C ARG A 121 16.84 -13.91 10.17
N LEU A 122 16.39 -13.24 11.23
CA LEU A 122 16.65 -13.65 12.60
C LEU A 122 15.92 -14.95 12.95
N ALA A 123 14.68 -15.12 12.50
CA ALA A 123 13.92 -16.36 12.65
C ALA A 123 14.68 -17.52 11.99
N HIS A 124 15.08 -17.35 10.72
CA HIS A 124 15.83 -18.37 10.00
C HIS A 124 17.19 -18.69 10.65
N CYS A 125 17.96 -17.69 11.11
CA CYS A 125 19.20 -17.93 11.85
C CYS A 125 18.97 -18.66 13.17
N THR A 126 17.82 -18.43 13.82
CA THR A 126 17.45 -19.11 15.07
C THR A 126 17.12 -20.57 14.78
N GLU A 127 16.33 -20.86 13.76
CA GLU A 127 16.04 -22.24 13.31
C GLU A 127 17.32 -23.00 12.99
N GLN A 128 18.19 -22.42 12.16
CA GLN A 128 19.50 -23.02 11.83
C GLN A 128 20.37 -23.26 13.06
N SER A 129 20.29 -22.39 14.06
CA SER A 129 21.06 -22.57 15.30
C SER A 129 20.52 -23.71 16.15
N ILE A 130 19.20 -23.91 16.18
CA ILE A 130 18.56 -25.02 16.87
C ILE A 130 18.94 -26.34 16.19
N ASP A 131 18.86 -26.40 14.86
CA ASP A 131 19.24 -27.58 14.09
C ASP A 131 20.73 -27.94 14.23
N ALA A 132 21.58 -26.96 14.54
CA ALA A 132 23.01 -27.12 14.74
C ALA A 132 23.44 -27.29 16.22
N ASP A 133 22.50 -27.64 17.12
CA ASP A 133 22.75 -27.82 18.55
C ASP A 133 23.47 -26.62 19.21
N ALA A 134 23.08 -25.39 18.84
CA ALA A 134 23.67 -24.19 19.40
C ALA A 134 23.44 -24.08 20.93
N PRO A 135 24.40 -23.49 21.68
CA PRO A 135 24.27 -23.36 23.12
C PRO A 135 23.10 -22.47 23.52
N MET A 136 22.50 -22.77 24.67
CA MET A 136 21.46 -21.93 25.25
C MET A 136 22.05 -20.70 25.95
N CYS A 137 21.32 -19.59 25.87
CA CYS A 137 21.69 -18.32 26.48
C CYS A 137 21.69 -18.44 28.01
N PRO A 138 22.79 -18.08 28.71
CA PRO A 138 22.87 -18.21 30.16
C PRO A 138 21.97 -17.24 30.92
N LYS A 139 21.45 -16.19 30.25
CA LYS A 139 20.60 -15.16 30.88
C LYS A 139 19.10 -15.46 30.78
N CYS A 140 18.64 -16.05 29.69
CA CYS A 140 17.20 -16.25 29.44
C CYS A 140 16.83 -17.62 28.87
N GLY A 141 17.81 -18.51 28.64
CA GLY A 141 17.56 -19.87 28.14
C GLY A 141 17.17 -19.97 26.67
N LYS A 142 17.03 -18.87 25.92
CA LYS A 142 16.77 -18.90 24.47
C LYS A 142 17.99 -19.44 23.68
N PRO A 143 17.80 -20.05 22.49
CA PRO A 143 18.90 -20.48 21.63
C PRO A 143 19.79 -19.30 21.23
N MET A 144 21.08 -19.54 21.04
CA MET A 144 22.05 -18.53 20.61
C MET A 144 22.37 -18.64 19.12
N ILE A 145 22.52 -17.50 18.46
CA ILE A 145 22.91 -17.40 17.06
C ILE A 145 24.37 -16.94 16.93
N LYS A 146 25.08 -17.43 15.92
CA LYS A 146 26.46 -16.99 15.62
C LYS A 146 26.43 -15.57 15.05
N ARG A 147 27.28 -14.70 15.56
CA ARG A 147 27.48 -13.34 15.03
C ARG A 147 28.96 -13.02 14.94
N VAL A 148 29.34 -12.19 13.98
CA VAL A 148 30.70 -11.67 13.83
C VAL A 148 30.76 -10.28 14.46
N ALA A 149 31.75 -10.05 15.33
CA ALA A 149 32.01 -8.74 15.90
C ALA A 149 32.45 -7.78 14.79
N LYS A 150 31.70 -6.69 14.59
CA LYS A 150 31.95 -5.73 13.49
C LYS A 150 32.94 -4.61 13.84
N LYS A 151 33.19 -4.36 15.12
CA LYS A 151 34.00 -3.21 15.61
C LYS A 151 34.73 -3.56 16.91
N GLY A 152 35.80 -2.82 17.21
CA GLY A 152 36.58 -2.95 18.44
C GLY A 152 37.71 -3.99 18.38
N LYS A 153 38.32 -4.27 19.53
CA LYS A 153 39.49 -5.18 19.64
C LYS A 153 39.23 -6.62 19.17
N ASN A 154 37.96 -7.04 19.15
CA ASN A 154 37.53 -8.37 18.72
C ASN A 154 36.92 -8.37 17.31
N SER A 155 37.08 -7.30 16.54
CA SER A 155 36.54 -7.21 15.18
C SER A 155 36.98 -8.40 14.32
N GLY A 156 36.04 -9.00 13.60
CA GLY A 156 36.24 -10.19 12.76
C GLY A 156 36.13 -11.53 13.49
N LYS A 157 36.07 -11.55 14.84
CA LYS A 157 35.87 -12.79 15.60
C LYS A 157 34.39 -13.16 15.71
N GLU A 158 34.12 -14.45 15.64
CA GLU A 158 32.78 -15.03 15.84
C GLU A 158 32.49 -15.21 17.33
N PHE A 159 31.23 -15.03 17.71
CA PHE A 159 30.74 -15.28 19.07
C PHE A 159 29.27 -15.69 19.05
N TRP A 160 28.82 -16.31 20.12
CA TRP A 160 27.41 -16.64 20.31
C TRP A 160 26.68 -15.45 20.92
N SER A 161 25.58 -15.04 20.30
CA SER A 161 24.70 -13.97 20.79
C SER A 161 23.29 -14.52 21.01
N CYS A 162 22.62 -14.08 22.05
CA CYS A 162 21.23 -14.45 22.31
C CYS A 162 20.33 -14.10 21.10
N SER A 163 19.50 -15.05 20.64
CA SER A 163 18.48 -14.80 19.61
C SER A 163 17.46 -13.73 20.02
N GLY A 164 17.24 -13.57 21.33
CA GLY A 164 16.37 -12.54 21.91
C GLY A 164 16.97 -11.14 22.02
N TYR A 165 18.11 -10.84 21.37
CA TYR A 165 18.63 -9.47 21.30
C TYR A 165 17.69 -8.58 20.45
N PRO A 166 17.36 -7.33 20.85
CA PRO A 166 18.00 -6.53 21.90
C PRO A 166 17.50 -6.75 23.33
N ASP A 167 16.36 -7.41 23.54
CA ASP A 167 15.76 -7.61 24.87
C ASP A 167 16.66 -8.42 25.81
N CYS A 168 17.52 -9.27 25.25
CA CYS A 168 18.55 -10.01 25.97
C CYS A 168 19.92 -9.83 25.34
N ASN A 169 20.87 -9.30 26.11
CA ASN A 169 22.27 -9.11 25.73
C ASN A 169 23.19 -10.25 26.23
N GLY A 170 22.69 -11.47 26.27
CA GLY A 170 23.52 -12.64 26.60
C GLY A 170 24.50 -12.96 25.47
N THR A 171 25.76 -13.19 25.81
CA THR A 171 26.82 -13.58 24.87
C THR A 171 27.66 -14.70 25.44
N ARG A 172 28.28 -15.50 24.58
CA ARG A 172 29.30 -16.51 24.92
C ARG A 172 30.37 -16.49 23.86
N ASP A 173 31.61 -16.72 24.25
CA ASP A 173 32.69 -16.89 23.30
C ASP A 173 32.49 -18.20 22.52
N MET A 174 32.91 -18.20 21.26
CA MET A 174 33.01 -19.43 20.48
C MET A 174 34.22 -20.22 20.99
N PRO A 175 34.11 -21.55 21.19
CA PRO A 175 35.24 -22.39 21.59
C PRO A 175 36.38 -22.40 20.57
#